data_AF-A0A7X8M8L1-F1
#
_entry.id   AF-A0A7X8M8L1-F1
#
_cell.length_a   1.000
_cell.length_b   1.000
_cell.length_c   1.000
_cell.angle_alpha   90.00
_cell.angle_beta   90.00
_cell.angle_gamma   90.00
#
_symmetry.space_group_name_H-M   'P 1'
#
loop_
_entity.id
_entity.type
_entity.pdbx_description
1 polymer ?
#
loop_
_entity_poly.entity_id
_entity_poly.type
_entity_poly.pdbx_seq_one_letter_code
_entity_poly.pdbx_strand_id
1 'polypeptide(L)'
;LLGDRHRPYREMVDYYFYGLSFIREDNARARQHCATAISMLDKIITNDPENEYAKKFIDAHYMEMVEIFRRAINKDPLRTLMVIDPGHAQIYRDILNN
;
A
#
# COMPACT_ATOMS: atom_id res chain seq x y z
N LEU A 1 5.09 -2.36 25.45
CA LEU A 1 5.86 -1.10 25.35
C LEU A 1 6.73 -0.96 24.08
N LEU A 2 7.50 -1.96 23.59
CA LEU A 2 8.05 -1.93 22.22
C LEU A 2 7.18 -2.70 21.19
N GLY A 3 6.51 -3.76 21.64
CA GLY A 3 5.61 -4.56 20.80
C GLY A 3 4.38 -3.79 20.31
N ASP A 4 3.85 -2.87 21.13
CA ASP A 4 2.62 -2.12 20.83
C ASP A 4 2.86 -1.01 19.81
N ARG A 5 4.01 -0.32 19.89
CA ARG A 5 4.34 0.80 18.98
C ARG A 5 4.43 0.37 17.52
N HIS A 6 4.94 -0.84 17.27
CA HIS A 6 5.07 -1.39 15.92
C HIS A 6 3.86 -2.24 15.49
N ARG A 7 2.83 -2.37 16.35
CA ARG A 7 1.65 -3.16 16.03
C ARG A 7 0.93 -2.68 14.77
N PRO A 8 0.68 -1.36 14.57
CA PRO A 8 0.00 -0.90 13.36
C PRO A 8 0.75 -1.27 12.08
N TYR A 9 2.09 -1.18 12.11
CA TYR A 9 2.92 -1.59 10.98
C TYR A 9 2.84 -3.10 10.72
N ARG A 10 2.93 -3.94 11.75
CA ARG A 10 2.82 -5.40 11.58
C ARG A 10 1.45 -5.80 11.03
N GLU A 11 0.38 -5.24 11.57
CA GLU A 11 -0.97 -5.51 11.06
C GLU A 11 -1.11 -5.06 9.61
N MET A 12 -0.54 -3.91 9.23
CA MET A 12 -0.53 -3.46 7.84
C MET A 12 0.19 -4.47 6.93
N VAL A 13 1.36 -4.94 7.34
CA VAL A 13 2.15 -5.95 6.62
C VAL A 13 1.34 -7.26 6.47
N ASP A 14 0.69 -7.72 7.54
CA ASP A 14 -0.15 -8.92 7.51
C ASP A 14 -1.31 -8.77 6.52
N TYR A 15 -1.99 -7.61 6.51
CA TYR A 15 -3.06 -7.33 5.54
C TYR A 15 -2.55 -7.33 4.11
N TYR A 16 -1.37 -6.76 3.86
CA TYR A 16 -0.79 -6.71 2.52
C TYR A 16 -0.50 -8.12 2.00
N PHE A 17 0.29 -8.90 2.75
CA PHE A 17 0.66 -10.25 2.33
C PHE A 17 -0.54 -11.22 2.29
N TYR A 18 -1.52 -11.05 3.19
CA TYR A 18 -2.76 -11.79 3.08
C TYR A 18 -3.52 -11.44 1.79
N GLY A 19 -3.55 -10.16 1.40
CA GLY A 19 -4.10 -9.75 0.11
C GLY A 19 -3.39 -10.39 -1.08
N LEU A 20 -2.06 -10.47 -1.05
CA LEU A 20 -1.28 -11.13 -2.11
C LEU A 20 -1.60 -12.62 -2.24
N SER A 21 -1.97 -13.30 -1.15
CA SER A 21 -2.33 -14.73 -1.20
C SER A 21 -3.57 -15.01 -2.07
N PHE A 22 -4.42 -14.01 -2.33
CA PHE A 22 -5.58 -14.14 -3.21
C PHE A 22 -5.28 -13.84 -4.68
N ILE A 23 -4.06 -13.43 -5.03
CA ILE A 23 -3.70 -13.15 -6.43
C ILE A 23 -3.85 -14.43 -7.25
N ARG A 24 -4.50 -14.33 -8.43
CA ARG A 24 -4.90 -15.44 -9.33
C ARG A 24 -6.09 -16.28 -8.85
N GLU A 25 -6.45 -16.25 -7.58
CA GLU A 25 -7.64 -16.92 -7.06
C GLU A 25 -8.86 -15.99 -7.06
N ASP A 26 -8.72 -14.83 -6.43
CA ASP A 26 -9.73 -13.79 -6.32
C ASP A 26 -9.08 -12.40 -6.33
N ASN A 27 -8.89 -11.85 -7.52
CA ASN A 27 -8.26 -10.55 -7.69
C ASN A 27 -9.08 -9.40 -7.08
N ALA A 28 -10.39 -9.55 -6.92
CA ALA A 28 -11.21 -8.53 -6.28
C ALA A 28 -10.91 -8.49 -4.78
N ARG A 29 -10.88 -9.65 -4.14
CA ARG A 29 -10.50 -9.79 -2.73
C ARG A 29 -9.06 -9.42 -2.46
N ALA A 30 -8.12 -9.78 -3.35
CA ALA A 30 -6.73 -9.35 -3.28
C ALA A 30 -6.63 -7.82 -3.21
N ARG A 31 -7.33 -7.13 -4.12
CA ARG A 31 -7.36 -5.65 -4.17
C ARG A 31 -8.00 -5.05 -2.92
N GLN A 32 -9.05 -5.65 -2.37
CA GLN A 32 -9.68 -5.17 -1.14
C GLN A 32 -8.68 -5.17 0.03
N HIS A 33 -8.01 -6.29 0.28
CA HIS A 33 -7.03 -6.41 1.36
C HIS A 33 -5.81 -5.50 1.14
N CYS A 34 -5.29 -5.43 -0.09
CA CYS A 34 -4.18 -4.52 -0.41
C CYS A 34 -4.58 -3.05 -0.25
N ALA A 35 -5.82 -2.67 -0.60
CA ALA A 35 -6.32 -1.31 -0.39
C ALA A 35 -6.46 -0.99 1.10
N THR A 36 -6.90 -1.95 1.92
CA THR A 36 -6.88 -1.81 3.38
C THR A 36 -5.47 -1.57 3.90
N ALA A 37 -4.49 -2.36 3.46
CA ALA A 37 -3.09 -2.16 3.85
C ALA A 37 -2.56 -0.78 3.46
N ILE A 38 -2.87 -0.29 2.26
CA ILE A 38 -2.47 1.06 1.82
C ILE A 38 -3.14 2.16 2.66
N SER A 39 -4.40 1.99 3.04
CA SER A 39 -5.06 2.92 3.98
C SER A 39 -4.41 2.90 5.37
N MET A 40 -3.89 1.75 5.81
CA MET A 40 -3.13 1.65 7.05
C MET A 40 -1.76 2.32 6.94
N LEU A 41 -1.06 2.16 5.80
CA LEU A 41 0.18 2.90 5.51
C LEU A 41 -0.03 4.41 5.58
N ASP A 42 -1.11 4.90 4.98
CA ASP A 42 -1.48 6.31 5.03
C ASP A 42 -1.65 6.84 6.46
N LYS A 43 -2.34 6.08 7.31
CA LYS A 43 -2.47 6.43 8.73
C LYS A 43 -1.14 6.39 9.47
N ILE A 44 -0.27 5.40 9.18
CA ILE A 44 1.04 5.29 9.81
C ILE A 44 1.90 6.51 9.45
N ILE A 45 1.97 6.86 8.16
CA ILE A 45 2.79 7.98 7.66
C ILE A 45 2.20 9.33 8.07
N THR A 46 0.88 9.49 8.09
CA THR A 46 0.24 10.71 8.59
C THR A 46 0.56 10.96 10.07
N ASN A 47 0.61 9.91 10.89
CA ASN A 47 0.94 10.01 12.31
C ASN A 47 2.44 10.16 12.57
N ASP A 48 3.28 9.57 11.72
CA ASP A 48 4.74 9.58 11.81
C ASP A 48 5.35 9.68 10.41
N PRO A 49 5.50 10.92 9.87
CA PRO A 49 6.02 11.13 8.52
C PRO A 49 7.44 10.62 8.30
N GLU A 50 8.20 10.37 9.37
CA GLU A 50 9.57 9.83 9.33
C GLU A 50 9.65 8.34 9.67
N ASN A 51 8.52 7.63 9.60
CA ASN A 51 8.49 6.20 9.86
C ASN A 51 9.29 5.40 8.82
N GLU A 52 10.55 5.08 9.17
CA GLU A 52 11.46 4.38 8.25
C GLU A 52 10.93 3.02 7.79
N TYR A 53 10.18 2.30 8.64
CA TYR A 53 9.65 0.98 8.29
C TYR A 53 8.59 1.09 7.19
N ALA A 54 7.66 2.05 7.32
CA ALA A 54 6.65 2.29 6.30
C ALA A 54 7.26 2.76 4.98
N LYS A 55 8.24 3.69 5.03
CA LYS A 55 8.95 4.17 3.83
C LYS A 55 9.68 3.02 3.11
N LYS A 56 10.50 2.25 3.85
CA LYS A 56 11.23 1.08 3.29
C LYS A 56 10.28 0.02 2.71
N PHE A 57 9.13 -0.18 3.33
CA PHE A 57 8.12 -1.10 2.81
C PHE A 57 7.56 -0.62 1.48
N ILE A 58 7.19 0.66 1.35
CA ILE A 58 6.69 1.19 0.08
C ILE A 58 7.80 1.12 -0.99
N ASP A 59 9.02 1.55 -0.68
CA ASP A 59 10.16 1.47 -1.61
C ASP A 59 10.41 0.04 -2.13
N ALA A 60 10.20 -0.97 -1.29
CA ALA A 60 10.37 -2.37 -1.68
C ALA A 60 9.21 -2.92 -2.53
N HIS A 61 8.00 -2.40 -2.37
CA HIS A 61 6.76 -3.00 -2.91
C HIS A 61 5.96 -2.11 -3.88
N TYR A 62 6.40 -0.88 -4.17
CA TYR A 62 5.63 0.06 -4.98
C TYR A 62 5.25 -0.49 -6.37
N MET A 63 6.15 -1.23 -7.02
CA MET A 63 5.87 -1.85 -8.33
C MET A 63 4.78 -2.92 -8.23
N GLU A 64 4.79 -3.75 -7.17
CA GLU A 64 3.77 -4.76 -6.94
C GLU A 64 2.41 -4.09 -6.67
N MET A 65 2.38 -3.04 -5.85
CA MET A 65 1.19 -2.22 -5.64
C MET A 65 0.66 -1.62 -6.95
N VAL A 66 1.54 -1.10 -7.81
CA VAL A 66 1.17 -0.61 -9.14
C VAL A 66 0.50 -1.71 -9.97
N GLU A 67 1.09 -2.90 -10.04
CA GLU A 67 0.53 -4.00 -10.85
C GLU A 67 -0.83 -4.48 -10.33
N ILE A 68 -1.02 -4.54 -8.99
CA ILE A 68 -2.30 -4.93 -8.38
C ILE A 68 -3.44 -4.01 -8.81
N PHE A 69 -3.16 -2.69 -8.87
CA PHE A 69 -4.17 -1.66 -9.12
C PHE A 69 -4.19 -1.12 -10.55
N ARG A 70 -3.21 -1.45 -11.41
CA ARG A 70 -3.13 -0.94 -12.79
C ARG A 70 -4.42 -1.09 -13.58
N ARG A 71 -5.09 -2.23 -13.42
CA ARG A 71 -6.35 -2.59 -14.09
C ARG A 71 -7.55 -2.64 -13.13
N ALA A 72 -7.41 -2.10 -11.92
CA ALA A 72 -8.51 -2.05 -10.97
C ALA A 72 -9.50 -0.95 -11.39
N ILE A 73 -10.79 -1.20 -11.16
CA ILE A 73 -11.85 -0.18 -11.29
C ILE A 73 -11.61 0.92 -10.25
N ASN A 74 -11.35 0.51 -9.01
CA ASN A 74 -10.95 1.42 -7.95
C ASN A 74 -9.43 1.65 -8.01
N LYS A 75 -9.02 2.85 -8.42
CA LYS A 75 -7.62 3.32 -8.42
C LYS A 75 -7.28 4.26 -7.25
N ASP A 76 -8.16 4.43 -6.26
CA ASP A 76 -7.90 5.25 -5.07
C ASP A 76 -6.61 4.87 -4.33
N PRO A 77 -6.24 3.58 -4.19
CA PRO A 77 -4.97 3.23 -3.54
C PRO A 77 -3.74 3.83 -4.23
N LEU A 78 -3.76 3.98 -5.56
CA LEU A 78 -2.68 4.67 -6.29
C LEU A 78 -2.65 6.17 -5.99
N ARG A 79 -3.82 6.80 -5.79
CA ARG A 79 -3.90 8.21 -5.38
C ARG A 79 -3.34 8.40 -3.96
N THR A 80 -3.63 7.47 -3.05
CA THR A 80 -3.04 7.47 -1.72
C THR A 80 -1.52 7.33 -1.79
N LEU A 81 -1.01 6.38 -2.58
CA LEU A 81 0.43 6.19 -2.78
C LEU A 81 1.13 7.43 -3.35
N MET A 82 0.50 8.19 -4.25
CA MET A 82 1.06 9.47 -4.72
C MET A 82 1.29 10.50 -3.62
N VAL A 83 0.51 10.44 -2.53
CA VAL A 83 0.63 11.37 -1.40
C VAL A 83 1.71 10.90 -0.42
N ILE A 84 1.69 9.61 -0.08
CA ILE A 84 2.53 9.06 0.99
C ILE A 84 3.90 8.57 0.50
N ASP A 85 4.06 8.44 -0.82
CA ASP A 85 5.31 8.10 -1.50
C ASP A 85 5.56 9.07 -2.67
N PRO A 86 6.02 10.29 -2.38
CA PRO A 86 6.30 11.29 -3.40
C PRO A 86 7.47 10.90 -4.31
N GLY A 87 8.37 9.99 -3.87
CA GLY A 87 9.53 9.54 -4.64
C GLY A 87 9.13 8.78 -5.91
N HIS A 88 8.01 8.06 -5.87
CA HIS A 88 7.47 7.31 -7.01
C HIS A 88 6.17 7.91 -7.58
N ALA A 89 5.80 9.14 -7.18
CA ALA A 89 4.52 9.76 -7.55
C ALA A 89 4.24 9.79 -9.06
N GLN A 90 5.27 9.96 -9.90
CA GLN A 90 5.10 9.97 -11.35
C GLN A 90 4.61 8.62 -11.89
N ILE A 91 5.09 7.51 -11.33
CA ILE A 91 4.70 6.15 -11.75
C ILE A 91 3.22 5.93 -11.50
N TYR A 92 2.74 6.27 -10.30
CA TYR A 92 1.32 6.16 -9.97
C TYR A 92 0.45 7.05 -10.87
N ARG A 93 0.91 8.28 -11.16
CA ARG A 93 0.22 9.23 -12.04
C ARG A 93 0.08 8.69 -13.45
N ASP A 94 1.13 8.11 -14.01
CA ASP A 94 1.11 7.51 -15.35
C ASP A 94 0.07 6.39 -15.44
N ILE A 95 -0.12 5.63 -14.37
CA ILE A 95 -1.13 4.57 -14.30
C ILE A 95 -2.54 5.12 -14.14
N LEU A 96 -2.73 6.26 -13.46
CA LEU A 96 -4.05 6.88 -13.29
C LEU A 96 -4.56 7.57 -14.57
N ASN A 97 -3.65 8.04 -15.42
CA ASN A 97 -3.97 8.72 -16.68
C ASN A 97 -4.22 7.75 -17.84
N ASN A 98 -3.97 6.45 -17.63
CA ASN A 98 -4.26 5.34 -18.55
C ASN A 98 -5.51 4.57 -18.11
#